data_AF-A0A1S6HRA8-F1
#
_entry.id   AF-A0A1S6HRA8-F1
#
_cell.length_a   1.000
_cell.length_b   1.000
_cell.length_c   1.000
_cell.angle_alpha   90.00
_cell.angle_beta   90.00
_cell.angle_gamma   90.00
#
_symmetry.space_group_name_H-M   'P 1'
#
loop_
_entity.id
_entity.type
_entity.pdbx_description
1 polymer ?
#
loop_
_entity_poly.entity_id
_entity_poly.type
_entity_poly.pdbx_seq_one_letter_code
_entity_poly.pdbx_strand_id
1 'polypeptide(L)'
;MRNIRFDWYRLLGYSLLFLLFSLIVTIGFVFSITGEVKYLTELEVQISGIELAFSLAMFVSIPVLMCRFSFYFYRMVKQGRKSGIGIICYQNLFNPFNFLLFPSLLNRNGQESRRRCLVSLTLLLILYLVVFFDTQIKPMLLSMSTW
;
A
#
# COMPACT_ATOMS: atom_id res chain seq x y z
N MET A 1 -11.03 1.09 -24.85
CA MET A 1 -11.26 1.17 -23.39
C MET A 1 -11.71 -0.20 -22.90
N ARG A 2 -10.95 -0.86 -22.03
CA ARG A 2 -11.25 -2.22 -21.56
C ARG A 2 -12.20 -2.10 -20.36
N ASN A 3 -13.44 -2.60 -20.47
CA ASN A 3 -14.43 -2.60 -19.39
C ASN A 3 -13.80 -3.17 -18.12
N ILE A 4 -13.62 -2.33 -17.11
CA ILE A 4 -13.21 -2.73 -15.77
C ILE A 4 -14.44 -3.39 -15.15
N ARG A 5 -14.55 -4.72 -15.24
CA ARG A 5 -15.59 -5.46 -14.52
C ARG A 5 -15.22 -5.44 -13.04
N PHE A 6 -16.00 -4.72 -12.25
CA PHE A 6 -15.92 -4.80 -10.78
C PHE A 6 -16.40 -6.17 -10.34
N ASP A 7 -15.48 -6.95 -9.77
CA ASP A 7 -15.78 -8.26 -9.19
C ASP A 7 -16.17 -8.08 -7.72
N TRP A 8 -17.47 -7.85 -7.49
CA TRP A 8 -18.05 -7.61 -6.17
C TRP A 8 -17.76 -8.73 -5.18
N TYR A 9 -17.76 -9.99 -5.65
CA TYR A 9 -17.51 -11.15 -4.80
C TYR A 9 -16.10 -11.11 -4.22
N ARG A 10 -15.14 -10.71 -5.04
CA ARG A 10 -13.75 -10.56 -4.62
C ARG A 10 -13.56 -9.41 -3.65
N LEU A 11 -14.28 -8.31 -3.85
CA LEU A 11 -14.24 -7.14 -2.96
C LEU A 11 -14.84 -7.47 -1.57
N LEU A 12 -15.97 -8.19 -1.54
CA LEU A 12 -16.58 -8.70 -0.31
C LEU A 12 -15.65 -9.68 0.40
N GLY A 13 -15.03 -10.60 -0.33
CA GLY A 13 -14.07 -11.56 0.24
C GLY A 13 -12.90 -10.88 0.94
N TYR A 14 -12.30 -9.86 0.33
CA TYR A 14 -11.22 -9.10 0.95
C TYR A 14 -11.69 -8.28 2.16
N SER A 15 -12.89 -7.71 2.09
CA SER A 15 -13.46 -6.94 3.22
C SER A 15 -13.76 -7.85 4.42
N LEU A 16 -14.31 -9.04 4.18
CA LEU A 16 -14.63 -10.02 5.22
C LEU A 16 -13.36 -10.61 5.85
N LEU A 17 -12.33 -10.88 5.04
CA LEU A 17 -11.01 -11.27 5.53
C LEU A 17 -10.38 -10.21 6.43
N PHE A 18 -10.54 -8.93 6.08
CA PHE A 18 -10.05 -7.83 6.91
C PHE A 18 -10.80 -7.74 8.24
N LEU A 19 -12.13 -7.89 8.23
CA LEU A 19 -12.93 -7.94 9.47
C LEU A 19 -12.53 -9.11 10.36
N LEU A 20 -12.30 -10.29 9.78
CA LEU A 20 -11.84 -11.46 10.54
C LEU A 20 -10.44 -11.25 11.12
N PHE A 21 -9.53 -10.67 10.34
CA PHE A 21 -8.20 -10.29 10.82
C PHE A 21 -8.30 -9.27 11.96
N SER A 22 -9.14 -8.26 11.82
CA SER A 22 -9.38 -7.26 12.86
C SER A 22 -9.90 -7.90 14.14
N LEU A 23 -10.87 -8.80 14.05
CA LEU A 23 -11.42 -9.50 15.21
C LEU A 23 -10.34 -10.31 15.95
N ILE A 24 -9.47 -11.02 15.21
CA ILE A 24 -8.34 -11.76 15.81
C ILE A 24 -7.39 -10.79 16.53
N VAL A 25 -7.07 -9.65 15.91
CA VAL A 25 -6.22 -8.62 16.51
C VAL A 25 -6.86 -8.04 17.78
N THR A 26 -8.17 -7.72 17.75
CA THR A 26 -8.91 -7.24 18.92
C THR A 26 -8.86 -8.25 20.07
N ILE A 27 -9.13 -9.53 19.78
CA ILE A 27 -9.08 -10.61 20.79
C ILE A 27 -7.67 -10.71 21.39
N GLY A 28 -6.64 -10.73 20.55
CA GLY A 28 -5.25 -10.80 21.00
C GLY A 28 -4.87 -9.60 21.88
N PHE A 29 -5.28 -8.39 21.48
CA PHE A 29 -5.03 -7.16 22.22
C PHE A 29 -5.71 -7.17 23.60
N VAL A 30 -7.02 -7.47 23.65
CA VAL A 30 -7.80 -7.50 24.90
C VAL A 30 -7.25 -8.56 25.85
N PHE A 31 -6.98 -9.76 25.34
CA PHE A 31 -6.45 -10.85 26.15
C PHE A 31 -5.04 -10.53 26.68
N SER A 32 -4.20 -9.87 25.88
CA SER A 32 -2.85 -9.48 26.28
C SER A 32 -2.81 -8.40 27.37
N ILE A 33 -3.82 -7.54 27.46
CA ILE A 33 -3.81 -6.40 28.39
C ILE A 33 -4.66 -6.69 29.63
N THR A 34 -5.87 -7.19 29.44
CA THR A 34 -6.86 -7.31 30.53
C THR A 34 -7.06 -8.74 31.01
N GLY A 35 -6.80 -9.74 30.15
CA GLY A 35 -7.10 -11.14 30.44
C GLY A 35 -8.60 -11.45 30.54
N GLU A 36 -9.49 -10.47 30.37
CA GLU A 36 -10.93 -10.59 30.55
C GLU A 36 -11.67 -10.44 29.22
N VAL A 37 -12.59 -11.37 28.93
CA VAL A 37 -13.40 -11.38 27.70
C VAL A 37 -14.58 -10.40 27.73
N LYS A 38 -14.90 -9.80 28.88
CA LYS A 38 -16.06 -8.89 29.03
C LYS A 38 -15.93 -7.62 28.20
N TYR A 39 -14.70 -7.13 28.05
CA TYR A 39 -14.40 -5.92 27.26
C TYR A 39 -14.53 -6.13 25.75
N LEU A 40 -14.70 -7.37 25.27
CA LEU A 40 -14.85 -7.66 23.83
C LEU A 40 -16.15 -7.13 23.24
N THR A 41 -17.21 -6.94 24.04
CA THR A 41 -18.49 -6.41 23.54
C THR A 41 -18.54 -4.89 23.54
N GLU A 42 -17.53 -4.21 24.08
CA GLU A 42 -17.47 -2.76 24.10
C GLU A 42 -17.10 -2.21 22.71
N LEU A 43 -17.90 -1.26 22.24
CA LEU A 43 -17.74 -0.68 20.90
C LEU A 43 -16.38 0.04 20.76
N GLU A 44 -15.92 0.72 21.81
CA GLU A 44 -14.63 1.42 21.84
C GLU A 44 -13.45 0.46 21.65
N VAL A 45 -13.54 -0.73 22.23
CA VAL A 45 -12.52 -1.78 22.11
C VAL A 45 -12.50 -2.35 20.69
N GLN A 46 -13.67 -2.55 20.07
CA GLN A 46 -13.77 -3.00 18.68
C GLN A 46 -13.21 -1.96 17.70
N ILE A 47 -13.51 -0.67 17.90
CA ILE A 47 -12.95 0.43 17.10
C ILE A 47 -11.43 0.48 17.25
N SER A 48 -10.92 0.43 18.49
CA SER A 48 -9.48 0.40 18.76
C SER A 48 -8.79 -0.80 18.12
N GLY A 49 -9.43 -1.97 18.14
CA GLY A 49 -8.94 -3.17 17.48
C GLY A 49 -8.88 -3.06 15.96
N ILE A 50 -9.86 -2.40 15.33
CA ILE A 50 -9.84 -2.09 13.89
C ILE A 50 -8.69 -1.13 13.56
N GLU A 51 -8.48 -0.08 14.36
CA GLU A 51 -7.37 0.85 14.16
C GLU A 51 -6.00 0.16 14.31
N LEU A 52 -5.87 -0.74 15.29
CA LEU A 52 -4.65 -1.54 15.48
C LEU A 52 -4.42 -2.49 14.30
N ALA A 53 -5.46 -3.19 13.84
CA ALA A 53 -5.40 -4.08 12.69
C ALA A 53 -5.04 -3.33 11.41
N PHE A 54 -5.59 -2.13 11.22
CA PHE A 54 -5.26 -1.26 10.11
C PHE A 54 -3.79 -0.82 10.17
N SER A 55 -3.31 -0.41 11.34
CA SER A 55 -1.90 -0.04 11.58
C SER A 55 -0.94 -1.20 11.28
N LEU A 56 -1.25 -2.41 11.72
CA LEU A 56 -0.50 -3.63 11.42
C LEU A 56 -0.48 -3.95 9.91
N ALA A 57 -1.64 -3.83 9.25
CA ALA A 57 -1.73 -4.03 7.80
C ALA A 57 -0.89 -3.00 7.03
N MET A 58 -0.85 -1.75 7.49
CA MET A 58 0.02 -0.70 6.93
C MET A 58 1.50 -1.02 7.17
N PHE A 59 1.86 -1.41 8.39
CA PHE A 59 3.23 -1.78 8.75
C PHE A 59 3.80 -2.90 7.88
N VAL A 60 2.98 -3.88 7.50
CA VAL A 60 3.41 -4.98 6.60
C VAL A 60 3.34 -4.55 5.13
N SER A 61 2.32 -3.81 4.72
CA SER A 61 2.11 -3.47 3.30
C SER A 61 3.15 -2.50 2.75
N ILE A 62 3.60 -1.51 3.52
CA ILE A 62 4.63 -0.54 3.11
C ILE A 62 5.94 -1.23 2.70
N PRO A 63 6.59 -2.05 3.55
CA PRO A 63 7.84 -2.73 3.16
C PRO A 63 7.62 -3.70 2.01
N VAL A 64 6.48 -4.39 1.95
CA VAL A 64 6.15 -5.28 0.82
C VAL A 64 6.06 -4.50 -0.50
N LEU A 65 5.41 -3.33 -0.51
CA LEU A 65 5.29 -2.48 -1.69
C LEU A 65 6.62 -1.85 -2.09
N MET A 66 7.43 -1.42 -1.11
CA MET A 66 8.80 -0.93 -1.34
C MET A 66 9.67 -2.03 -1.97
N CYS A 67 9.67 -3.24 -1.41
CA CYS A 67 10.39 -4.38 -1.96
C CYS A 67 9.93 -4.73 -3.38
N ARG A 68 8.62 -4.74 -3.63
CA ARG A 68 8.08 -4.96 -4.98
C ARG A 68 8.50 -3.88 -5.95
N PHE A 69 8.41 -2.61 -5.56
CA PHE A 69 8.86 -1.49 -6.37
C PHE A 69 10.34 -1.67 -6.74
N SER A 70 11.21 -1.86 -5.75
CA SER A 70 12.65 -2.02 -5.95
C SER A 70 12.98 -3.22 -6.84
N PHE A 71 12.30 -4.36 -6.65
CA PHE A 71 12.50 -5.55 -7.48
C PHE A 71 12.15 -5.30 -8.96
N TYR A 72 10.97 -4.74 -9.23
CA TYR A 72 10.56 -4.48 -10.61
C TYR A 72 11.35 -3.32 -11.23
N PHE A 73 11.78 -2.34 -10.42
CA PHE A 73 12.60 -1.23 -10.88
C PHE A 73 13.99 -1.74 -11.28
N TYR A 74 14.61 -2.57 -10.44
CA TYR A 74 15.86 -3.25 -10.75
C TYR A 74 15.75 -4.08 -12.04
N ARG A 75 14.68 -4.87 -12.19
CA ARG A 75 14.45 -5.68 -13.39
C ARG A 75 14.26 -4.81 -14.65
N MET A 76 13.54 -3.70 -14.52
CA MET A 76 13.34 -2.71 -15.59
C MET A 76 14.68 -2.11 -16.03
N VAL A 77 15.53 -1.69 -15.09
CA VAL A 77 16.85 -1.11 -15.39
C VAL A 77 17.80 -2.15 -15.96
N LYS A 78 17.82 -3.37 -15.44
CA LYS A 78 18.79 -4.40 -15.87
C LYS A 78 18.43 -5.02 -17.22
N GLN A 79 17.16 -5.41 -17.40
CA GLN A 79 16.69 -6.24 -18.52
C GLN A 79 15.59 -5.59 -19.37
N GLY A 80 14.97 -4.52 -18.87
CA GLY A 80 13.85 -3.84 -19.52
C GLY A 80 14.25 -2.76 -20.53
N ARG A 81 15.54 -2.44 -20.63
CA ARG A 81 16.06 -1.42 -21.56
C ARG A 81 16.02 -1.91 -23.00
N LYS A 82 15.78 -0.98 -23.92
CA LYS A 82 15.92 -1.22 -25.36
C LYS A 82 17.42 -1.38 -25.72
N SER A 83 17.71 -2.14 -26.78
CA SER A 83 19.09 -2.32 -27.27
C SER A 83 19.72 -0.96 -27.61
N GLY A 84 20.97 -0.74 -27.19
CA GLY A 84 21.69 0.53 -27.38
C GLY A 84 21.45 1.61 -26.32
N ILE A 85 20.55 1.40 -25.34
CA ILE A 85 20.27 2.38 -24.29
C ILE A 85 21.01 2.00 -23.01
N GLY A 86 21.99 2.80 -22.61
CA GLY A 86 22.72 2.68 -21.34
C GLY A 86 21.84 2.94 -20.11
N ILE A 87 22.24 2.47 -18.94
CA ILE A 87 21.55 2.78 -17.66
C ILE A 87 21.59 4.29 -17.40
N ILE A 88 22.77 4.87 -17.62
CA ILE A 88 23.04 6.30 -17.58
C ILE A 88 23.40 6.69 -19.01
N CYS A 89 22.52 7.46 -19.65
CA CYS A 89 22.75 7.98 -20.99
C CYS A 89 22.02 9.31 -21.16
N TYR A 90 22.40 10.08 -22.17
CA TYR A 90 21.79 11.38 -22.49
C TYR A 90 20.27 11.26 -22.70
N GLN A 91 19.82 10.17 -23.33
CA GLN A 91 18.40 9.89 -23.55
C GLN A 91 17.62 9.69 -22.25
N ASN A 92 18.30 9.25 -21.19
CA ASN A 92 17.73 9.09 -19.86
C ASN A 92 18.00 10.32 -18.97
N LEU A 93 18.55 11.41 -19.54
CA LEU A 93 19.05 12.60 -18.82
C LEU A 93 19.93 12.23 -17.61
N PHE A 94 20.72 11.16 -17.76
CA PHE A 94 21.56 10.62 -16.69
C PHE A 94 20.81 10.19 -15.41
N ASN A 95 19.48 9.99 -15.46
CA ASN A 95 18.66 9.60 -14.31
C ASN A 95 17.88 8.29 -14.58
N PRO A 96 18.17 7.17 -13.88
CA PRO A 96 17.47 5.89 -14.07
C PRO A 96 15.96 5.94 -13.78
N PHE A 97 15.48 6.90 -12.98
CA PHE A 97 14.04 7.06 -12.73
C PHE A 97 13.27 7.50 -13.97
N ASN A 98 13.94 8.10 -14.97
CA ASN A 98 13.30 8.51 -16.22
C ASN A 98 12.78 7.32 -17.04
N PHE A 99 13.25 6.09 -16.80
CA PHE A 99 12.62 4.88 -17.35
C PHE A 99 11.16 4.70 -16.90
N LEU A 100 10.75 5.25 -15.75
CA LEU A 100 9.35 5.26 -15.31
C LEU A 100 8.50 6.26 -16.12
N LEU A 101 9.09 7.35 -16.59
CA LEU A 101 8.40 8.44 -17.29
C LEU A 101 8.35 8.20 -18.80
N PHE A 102 9.45 7.70 -19.39
CA PHE A 102 9.60 7.56 -20.84
C PHE A 102 9.49 6.09 -21.29
N PRO A 103 8.28 5.63 -21.69
CA PRO A 103 8.08 4.27 -22.19
C PRO A 103 8.90 3.95 -23.46
N SER A 104 9.27 4.95 -24.24
CA SER A 104 10.04 4.81 -25.49
C SER A 104 11.43 4.18 -25.29
N LEU A 105 12.00 4.29 -24.08
CA LEU A 105 13.31 3.76 -23.73
C LEU A 105 13.27 2.26 -23.35
N LEU A 106 12.09 1.68 -23.25
CA LEU A 106 11.87 0.33 -22.74
C LEU A 106 11.46 -0.65 -23.85
N ASN A 107 11.91 -1.90 -23.69
CA ASN A 107 11.42 -3.04 -24.46
C ASN A 107 10.09 -3.56 -23.85
N ARG A 108 9.50 -4.60 -24.45
CA ARG A 108 8.22 -5.18 -23.98
C ARG A 108 8.27 -5.67 -22.52
N ASN A 109 9.40 -6.22 -22.07
CA ASN A 109 9.59 -6.67 -20.70
C ASN A 109 9.76 -5.50 -19.72
N GLY A 110 10.43 -4.43 -20.15
CA GLY A 110 10.57 -3.17 -19.42
C GLY A 110 9.23 -2.48 -19.24
N GLN A 111 8.40 -2.45 -20.28
CA GLN A 111 7.04 -1.91 -20.23
C GLN A 111 6.17 -2.62 -19.19
N GLU A 112 6.26 -3.95 -19.10
CA GLU A 112 5.54 -4.70 -18.09
C GLU A 112 6.07 -4.42 -16.68
N SER A 113 7.40 -4.39 -16.52
CA SER A 113 8.04 -4.07 -15.23
C SER A 113 7.68 -2.66 -14.77
N ARG A 114 7.69 -1.68 -15.69
CA ARG A 114 7.21 -0.31 -15.48
C ARG A 114 5.78 -0.28 -14.98
N ARG A 115 4.86 -1.00 -15.62
CA ARG A 115 3.45 -1.08 -15.18
C ARG A 115 3.35 -1.55 -13.74
N ARG A 116 4.11 -2.59 -13.36
CA ARG A 116 4.10 -3.14 -11.99
C ARG A 116 4.76 -2.19 -10.98
N CYS A 117 5.81 -1.46 -11.37
CA CYS A 117 6.39 -0.37 -10.57
C CYS A 117 5.36 0.73 -10.32
N LEU A 118 4.69 1.20 -11.37
CA LEU A 118 3.69 2.27 -11.25
C LEU A 118 2.52 1.85 -10.35
N VAL A 119 2.01 0.62 -10.49
CA VAL A 119 0.98 0.10 -9.57
C VAL A 119 1.48 0.10 -8.12
N SER A 120 2.71 -0.36 -7.88
CA SER A 120 3.26 -0.38 -6.51
C SER A 120 3.44 1.03 -5.95
N LEU A 121 3.86 1.98 -6.77
CA LEU A 121 4.05 3.39 -6.40
C LEU A 121 2.71 4.11 -6.16
N THR A 122 1.69 3.85 -6.98
CA THR A 122 0.33 4.35 -6.76
C THR A 122 -0.26 3.81 -5.46
N LEU A 123 -0.10 2.51 -5.18
CA LEU A 123 -0.56 1.92 -3.93
C LEU A 123 0.18 2.50 -2.71
N LEU A 124 1.49 2.70 -2.82
CA LEU A 124 2.29 3.34 -1.78
C LEU A 124 1.82 4.79 -1.53
N LEU A 125 1.53 5.55 -2.59
CA LEU A 125 1.00 6.91 -2.49
C LEU A 125 -0.37 6.93 -1.79
N ILE A 126 -1.27 6.01 -2.16
CA ILE A 126 -2.58 5.90 -1.52
C ILE A 126 -2.42 5.59 -0.04
N LEU A 127 -1.57 4.62 0.33
CA LEU A 127 -1.30 4.31 1.74
C LEU A 127 -0.70 5.51 2.47
N TYR A 128 0.24 6.23 1.86
CA TYR A 128 0.82 7.43 2.45
C TYR A 128 -0.24 8.49 2.71
N LEU A 129 -1.15 8.73 1.76
CA LEU A 129 -2.28 9.64 1.97
C LEU A 129 -3.13 9.19 3.14
N VAL A 130 -3.51 7.91 3.21
CA VAL A 130 -4.34 7.39 4.31
C VAL A 130 -3.63 7.55 5.66
N VAL A 131 -2.34 7.22 5.77
CA VAL A 131 -1.54 7.45 6.99
C VAL A 131 -1.50 8.93 7.34
N PHE A 132 -1.28 9.81 6.35
CA PHE A 132 -1.23 11.25 6.58
C PHE A 132 -2.57 11.78 7.11
N PHE A 133 -3.69 11.33 6.53
CA PHE A 133 -5.03 11.67 7.00
C PHE A 133 -5.28 11.17 8.43
N ASP A 134 -4.89 9.93 8.74
CA ASP A 134 -5.09 9.36 10.08
C ASP A 134 -4.22 10.04 11.15
N THR A 135 -2.95 10.31 10.83
CA THR A 135 -1.98 10.87 11.79
C THR A 135 -2.10 12.38 12.01
N GLN A 136 -2.49 13.16 10.98
CA GLN A 136 -2.52 14.62 11.07
C GLN A 136 -3.92 15.19 11.27
N ILE A 137 -4.94 14.59 10.64
CA ILE A 137 -6.27 15.22 10.57
C ILE A 137 -7.18 14.79 11.72
N LYS A 138 -7.17 13.51 12.15
CA LYS A 138 -7.92 13.08 13.35
C LYS A 138 -7.57 13.91 14.60
N PRO A 139 -6.29 14.11 14.98
CA PRO A 139 -5.98 14.89 16.17
C PRO A 139 -6.32 16.38 16.03
N MET A 140 -6.22 16.94 14.81
CA MET A 140 -6.61 18.33 14.54
C MET A 140 -8.13 18.55 14.61
N LEU A 141 -8.94 17.56 14.23
CA LEU A 141 -10.40 17.64 14.32
C LEU A 141 -10.90 17.49 15.77
N LEU A 142 -10.26 16.63 16.56
CA LEU A 142 -10.52 16.47 17.99
C LEU A 142 -10.12 17.71 18.82
N SER A 143 -9.07 18.43 18.42
CA SER A 143 -8.68 19.69 19.09
C SER A 143 -9.61 20.86 18.74
N MET A 144 -10.31 20.80 17.61
CA MET A 144 -11.32 21.81 17.24
C MET A 144 -12.70 21.55 17.86
N SER A 145 -13.04 20.31 18.24
CA SER A 145 -14.33 19.99 18.88
C SER A 145 -14.33 20.16 20.41
N THR A 146 -13.21 20.57 20.99
CA THR A 146 -13.03 20.76 22.45
C THR A 146 -13.13 22.23 22.87
N TRP A 147 -13.63 23.10 21.99
CA TRP A 147 -14.03 24.49 22.23
C TRP A 147 -15.51 24.67 21.90
#